data_AF-A0A953NUG1-F1
#
_entry.id   AF-A0A953NUG1-F1
#
_cell.length_a   1.000
_cell.length_b   1.000
_cell.length_c   1.000
_cell.angle_alpha   90.00
_cell.angle_beta   90.00
_cell.angle_gamma   90.00
#
_symmetry.space_group_name_H-M   'P 1'
#
loop_
_entity.id
_entity.type
_entity.pdbx_description
1 polymer ?
#
loop_
_entity_poly.entity_id
_entity_poly.type
_entity_poly.pdbx_seq_one_letter_code
_entity_poly.pdbx_strand_id
1 'polypeptide(L)'
;MSEALEQVQRDLNSVFNALALLGIKRCSQCKQFFRAEPGSLFDCGELICYGCVPGWWSSLSGQLGITEREKLEASLSAWLRRYHGAEVVTERHEEPPHPDQEEFQIVVHCTECHGSGTLLEGERCRFCKGRGTVWIVAPRRDS
;
A
#
# COMPACT_ATOMS: atom_id res chain seq x y z
N MET A 1 2.36 16.71 33.63
CA MET A 1 2.05 15.28 33.48
C MET A 1 2.37 14.60 34.79
N SER A 2 1.57 13.64 35.26
CA SER A 2 1.80 12.95 36.54
C SER A 2 2.86 11.85 36.39
N GLU A 3 3.67 11.61 37.42
CA GLU A 3 4.71 10.57 37.45
C GLU A 3 4.15 9.16 37.12
N ALA A 4 2.91 8.89 37.50
CA ALA A 4 2.22 7.64 37.18
C ALA A 4 2.03 7.45 35.66
N LEU A 5 1.73 8.52 34.92
CA LEU A 5 1.55 8.45 33.48
C LEU A 5 2.89 8.21 32.78
N GLU A 6 3.96 8.83 33.26
CA GLU A 6 5.31 8.63 32.75
C GLU A 6 5.80 7.20 32.99
N GLN A 7 5.48 6.63 34.15
CA GLN A 7 5.77 5.23 34.46
C GLN A 7 5.05 4.28 33.49
N VAL A 8 3.74 4.44 33.32
CA VAL A 8 2.95 3.61 32.39
C VAL A 8 3.48 3.73 30.95
N GLN A 9 3.88 4.92 30.51
CA GLN A 9 4.46 5.12 29.19
C GLN A 9 5.78 4.35 29.00
N ARG A 10 6.65 4.33 30.02
CA ARG A 10 7.89 3.56 30.00
C ARG A 10 7.62 2.06 29.91
N ASP A 11 6.68 1.57 30.71
CA ASP A 11 6.33 0.15 30.74
C ASP A 11 5.75 -0.31 29.40
N LEU A 12 4.86 0.49 28.78
CA LEU A 12 4.33 0.23 27.45
C LEU A 12 5.44 0.20 26.38
N ASN A 13 6.37 1.14 26.42
CA ASN A 13 7.50 1.18 25.48
C ASN A 13 8.39 -0.06 25.63
N SER A 14 8.63 -0.51 26.87
CA SER A 14 9.38 -1.75 27.13
C SER A 14 8.71 -2.97 26.51
N VAL A 15 7.38 -3.10 26.68
CA VAL A 15 6.59 -4.18 26.07
C VAL A 15 6.65 -4.12 24.55
N PHE A 16 6.49 -2.95 23.94
CA PHE A 16 6.58 -2.82 22.48
C PHE A 16 7.96 -3.18 21.95
N ASN A 17 9.02 -2.80 22.64
CA ASN A 17 10.39 -3.18 22.26
C ASN A 17 10.60 -4.69 22.35
N ALA A 18 10.09 -5.34 23.40
CA ALA A 18 10.16 -6.80 23.53
C ALA A 18 9.38 -7.52 22.41
N LEU A 19 8.19 -7.04 22.06
CA LEU A 19 7.42 -7.56 20.93
C LEU A 19 8.15 -7.39 19.61
N ALA A 20 8.83 -6.25 19.39
CA ALA A 20 9.61 -6.03 18.18
C ALA A 20 10.76 -7.02 18.03
N LEU A 21 11.42 -7.41 19.14
CA LEU A 21 12.46 -8.46 19.14
C LEU A 21 11.91 -9.85 18.75
N LEU A 22 10.63 -10.10 19.01
CA LEU A 22 9.93 -11.30 18.56
C LEU A 22 9.40 -11.19 17.13
N GLY A 23 9.77 -10.12 16.41
CA GLY A 23 9.26 -9.85 15.07
C GLY A 23 7.77 -9.52 15.07
N ILE A 24 7.22 -8.95 16.15
CA ILE A 24 5.83 -8.49 16.21
C ILE A 24 5.83 -6.97 16.12
N LYS A 25 5.09 -6.44 15.14
CA LYS A 25 4.97 -5.00 14.90
C LYS A 25 3.51 -4.58 14.89
N ARG A 26 3.25 -3.30 15.07
CA ARG A 26 1.90 -2.76 15.19
C ARG A 26 1.53 -1.90 13.98
N CYS A 27 0.31 -2.07 13.47
CA CYS A 27 -0.24 -1.17 12.47
C CYS A 27 -0.45 0.23 13.07
N SER A 28 0.03 1.27 12.40
CA SER A 28 -0.11 2.67 12.82
C SER A 28 -1.56 3.15 12.80
N GLN A 29 -2.44 2.52 12.00
CA GLN A 29 -3.86 2.88 11.89
C GLN A 29 -4.72 2.16 12.94
N CYS A 30 -4.95 0.85 12.79
CA CYS A 30 -5.84 0.09 13.68
C CYS A 30 -5.20 -0.30 15.03
N LYS A 31 -3.90 -0.05 15.23
CA LYS A 31 -3.15 -0.40 16.45
C LYS A 31 -3.10 -1.90 16.79
N GLN A 32 -3.50 -2.79 15.88
CA GLN A 32 -3.35 -4.24 16.05
C GLN A 32 -1.92 -4.70 15.76
N PHE A 33 -1.53 -5.83 16.36
CA PHE A 33 -0.21 -6.43 16.24
C PHE A 33 -0.19 -7.54 15.19
N PHE A 34 0.87 -7.58 14.41
CA PHE A 34 1.10 -8.53 13.34
C PHE A 34 2.51 -9.08 13.44
N ARG A 35 2.73 -10.32 13.00
CA ARG A 35 4.07 -10.81 12.73
C ARG A 35 4.66 -10.01 11.56
N ALA A 36 5.93 -9.65 11.67
CA ALA A 36 6.70 -8.86 10.71
C ALA A 36 7.09 -9.69 9.48
N GLU A 37 6.15 -10.43 8.95
CA GLU A 37 6.26 -11.08 7.65
C GLU A 37 6.08 -10.02 6.55
N PRO A 38 6.75 -10.17 5.40
CA PRO A 38 6.76 -9.13 4.36
C PRO A 38 5.38 -8.71 3.84
N GLY A 39 4.37 -9.57 3.92
CA GLY A 39 2.98 -9.28 3.50
C GLY A 39 2.05 -8.80 4.62
N SER A 40 2.52 -8.71 5.86
CA SER A 40 1.64 -8.35 6.98
C SER A 40 1.45 -6.85 7.12
N LEU A 41 2.54 -6.10 6.94
CA LEU A 41 2.59 -4.65 7.12
C LEU A 41 3.37 -4.05 5.95
N PHE A 42 2.75 -3.09 5.28
CA PHE A 42 3.40 -2.21 4.34
C PHE A 42 4.23 -1.17 5.11
N ASP A 43 5.50 -1.01 4.75
CA ASP A 43 6.42 -0.04 5.36
C ASP A 43 6.61 1.16 4.43
N CYS A 44 6.16 2.32 4.88
CA CYS A 44 6.28 3.60 4.19
C CYS A 44 6.82 4.71 5.11
N GLY A 45 7.64 4.33 6.10
CA GLY A 45 7.98 5.19 7.24
C GLY A 45 6.95 5.10 8.38
N GLU A 46 5.77 4.56 8.08
CA GLU A 46 4.80 4.01 9.03
C GLU A 46 4.47 2.58 8.61
N LEU A 47 3.90 1.79 9.54
CA LEU A 47 3.52 0.41 9.27
C LEU A 47 2.01 0.30 9.11
N ILE A 48 1.55 -0.13 7.93
CA ILE A 48 0.13 -0.17 7.59
C ILE A 48 -0.25 -1.61 7.24
N CYS A 49 -1.23 -2.20 7.95
CA CYS A 49 -1.73 -3.52 7.57
C CYS A 49 -2.62 -3.45 6.33
N TYR A 50 -2.75 -4.57 5.63
CA TYR A 50 -3.53 -4.66 4.38
C TYR A 50 -4.96 -4.10 4.51
N GLY A 51 -5.68 -4.46 5.58
CA GLY A 51 -7.05 -3.98 5.80
C GLY A 51 -7.15 -2.46 5.99
N CYS A 52 -6.08 -1.81 6.47
CA CYS A 52 -6.04 -0.35 6.63
C CYS A 52 -5.56 0.39 5.38
N VAL A 53 -4.95 -0.30 4.40
CA VAL A 53 -4.39 0.35 3.20
C VAL A 53 -5.42 1.19 2.46
N PRO A 54 -6.67 0.75 2.20
CA PRO A 54 -7.64 1.56 1.47
C PRO A 54 -7.93 2.91 2.16
N GLY A 55 -8.22 2.89 3.46
CA GLY A 55 -8.51 4.11 4.22
C GLY A 55 -7.27 5.01 4.38
N TRP A 56 -6.12 4.40 4.64
CA TRP A 56 -4.84 5.12 4.75
C TRP A 56 -4.47 5.80 3.43
N TRP A 57 -4.53 5.08 2.31
CA TRP A 57 -4.16 5.60 1.00
C TRP A 57 -5.08 6.75 0.59
N SER A 58 -6.40 6.58 0.71
CA SER A 58 -7.36 7.64 0.38
C SER A 58 -7.16 8.93 1.20
N SER A 59 -6.73 8.80 2.46
CA SER A 59 -6.43 9.95 3.31
C SER A 59 -5.11 10.64 2.92
N LEU A 60 -4.07 9.87 2.57
CA LEU A 60 -2.73 10.38 2.35
C LEU A 60 -2.49 10.87 0.92
N SER A 61 -3.02 10.17 -0.09
CA SER A 61 -2.62 10.34 -1.49
C SER A 61 -2.85 11.75 -2.06
N GLY A 62 -3.87 12.46 -1.55
CA GLY A 62 -4.18 13.84 -1.96
C GLY A 62 -3.30 14.90 -1.31
N GLN A 63 -2.54 14.55 -0.27
CA GLN A 63 -1.68 15.47 0.50
C GLN A 63 -0.21 15.39 0.06
N LEU A 64 0.16 14.35 -0.69
CA LEU A 64 1.53 14.11 -1.14
C LEU A 64 1.90 14.96 -2.35
N GLY A 65 3.16 15.38 -2.40
CA GLY A 65 3.75 15.91 -3.64
C GLY A 65 3.87 14.82 -4.72
N ILE A 66 3.97 15.22 -5.99
CA ILE A 66 4.01 14.30 -7.14
C ILE A 66 5.10 13.23 -6.97
N THR A 67 6.34 13.62 -6.70
CA THR A 67 7.48 12.71 -6.56
C THR A 67 7.33 11.71 -5.40
N GLU A 68 6.77 12.17 -4.27
CA GLU A 68 6.57 11.31 -3.10
C GLU A 68 5.45 10.30 -3.35
N ARG A 69 4.36 10.79 -3.97
CA ARG A 69 3.23 9.97 -4.37
C ARG A 69 3.66 8.86 -5.32
N GLU A 70 4.42 9.19 -6.37
CA GLU A 70 4.91 8.20 -7.34
C GLU A 70 5.77 7.11 -6.69
N LYS A 71 6.65 7.48 -5.76
CA LYS A 71 7.48 6.50 -5.01
C LYS A 71 6.64 5.58 -4.15
N LEU A 72 5.63 6.12 -3.47
CA LEU A 72 4.71 5.33 -2.64
C LEU A 72 3.80 4.45 -3.49
N GLU A 73 3.29 4.94 -4.61
CA GLU A 73 2.52 4.16 -5.59
C GLU A 73 3.34 2.98 -6.13
N ALA A 74 4.60 3.20 -6.50
CA ALA A 74 5.50 2.13 -6.94
C ALA A 74 5.76 1.09 -5.85
N SER A 75 5.99 1.53 -4.62
CA SER A 75 6.26 0.64 -3.48
C SER A 75 5.01 -0.16 -3.08
N LEU A 76 3.86 0.52 -3.02
CA LEU A 76 2.58 -0.07 -2.67
C LEU A 76 2.14 -1.08 -3.74
N SER A 77 2.23 -0.72 -5.01
CA SER A 77 1.90 -1.63 -6.12
C SER A 77 2.77 -2.89 -6.09
N ALA A 78 4.07 -2.78 -5.86
CA ALA A 78 4.96 -3.93 -5.74
C ALA A 78 4.56 -4.83 -4.55
N TRP A 79 4.26 -4.24 -3.40
CA TRP A 79 3.84 -4.96 -2.20
C TRP A 79 2.50 -5.70 -2.40
N LEU A 80 1.50 -5.02 -2.96
CA LEU A 80 0.19 -5.59 -3.27
C LEU A 80 0.30 -6.78 -4.25
N ARG A 81 1.07 -6.62 -5.33
CA ARG A 81 1.25 -7.69 -6.32
C ARG A 81 1.99 -8.89 -5.73
N ARG A 82 2.99 -8.65 -4.90
CA ARG A 82 3.84 -9.70 -4.35
C ARG A 82 3.16 -10.51 -3.25
N TYR A 83 2.32 -9.88 -2.42
CA TYR A 83 1.82 -10.50 -1.20
C TYR A 83 0.28 -10.57 -1.09
N HIS A 84 -0.45 -9.83 -1.94
CA HIS A 84 -1.91 -9.72 -1.85
C HIS A 84 -2.64 -10.10 -3.14
N GLY A 85 -1.95 -10.74 -4.08
CA GLY A 85 -2.57 -11.23 -5.32
C GLY A 85 -3.10 -10.12 -6.22
N ALA A 86 -2.51 -8.92 -6.15
CA ALA A 86 -2.97 -7.81 -6.98
C ALA A 86 -2.61 -7.99 -8.45
N GLU A 87 -3.53 -7.61 -9.32
CA GLU A 87 -3.42 -7.72 -10.78
C GLU A 87 -3.15 -6.36 -11.43
N VAL A 88 -2.52 -6.39 -12.60
CA VAL A 88 -2.25 -5.18 -13.41
C VAL A 88 -3.28 -5.12 -14.52
N VAL A 89 -4.14 -4.11 -14.48
CA VAL A 89 -5.25 -3.92 -15.41
C VAL A 89 -5.00 -2.69 -16.28
N THR A 90 -5.08 -2.86 -17.60
CA THR A 90 -4.78 -1.80 -18.59
C THR A 90 -6.04 -1.19 -19.21
N GLU A 91 -7.14 -1.93 -19.14
CA GLU A 91 -8.47 -1.53 -19.59
C GLU A 91 -9.43 -1.78 -18.44
N ARG A 92 -10.15 -0.74 -18.03
CA ARG A 92 -11.27 -0.93 -17.12
C ARG A 92 -12.31 -1.72 -17.90
N HIS A 93 -12.61 -2.95 -17.48
CA HIS A 93 -13.80 -3.62 -17.97
C HIS A 93 -14.99 -2.71 -17.65
N GLU A 94 -15.83 -2.43 -18.64
CA GLU A 94 -17.05 -1.61 -18.45
C GLU A 94 -18.07 -2.33 -17.58
N GLU A 95 -17.92 -3.65 -17.41
CA GLU A 95 -18.67 -4.42 -16.43
C GLU A 95 -18.29 -3.97 -15.02
N PRO A 96 -19.26 -3.47 -14.23
CA PRO A 96 -19.00 -3.13 -12.85
C PRO A 96 -18.50 -4.39 -12.13
N PRO A 97 -17.50 -4.27 -11.25
CA PRO A 97 -17.04 -5.40 -10.44
C PRO A 97 -18.25 -6.04 -9.76
N HIS A 98 -18.24 -7.37 -9.68
CA HIS A 98 -19.31 -8.13 -9.03
C HIS A 98 -19.55 -7.51 -7.64
N PRO A 99 -20.79 -7.28 -7.19
CA PRO A 99 -21.07 -6.57 -5.94
C PRO A 99 -20.44 -7.20 -4.68
N ASP A 100 -20.01 -8.47 -4.77
CA ASP A 100 -19.31 -9.21 -3.71
C ASP A 100 -17.77 -9.04 -3.76
N GLN A 101 -17.24 -8.34 -4.76
CA GLN A 101 -15.82 -8.03 -4.94
C GLN A 101 -15.60 -6.55 -4.65
N GLU A 102 -15.57 -6.18 -3.37
CA GLU A 102 -14.99 -4.90 -3.02
C GLU A 102 -13.49 -4.96 -3.32
N GLU A 103 -13.04 -4.32 -4.39
CA GLU A 103 -11.62 -4.30 -4.77
C GLU A 103 -10.97 -3.00 -4.36
N PHE A 104 -9.76 -3.08 -3.79
CA PHE A 104 -8.91 -1.92 -3.63
C PHE A 104 -8.16 -1.67 -4.93
N GLN A 105 -8.28 -0.46 -5.47
CA GLN A 105 -7.66 -0.07 -6.73
C GLN A 105 -6.79 1.17 -6.55
N ILE A 106 -5.63 1.18 -7.21
CA ILE A 106 -4.78 2.37 -7.36
C ILE A 106 -4.32 2.51 -8.81
N VAL A 107 -4.14 3.74 -9.27
CA VAL A 107 -3.52 4.04 -10.56
C VAL A 107 -2.06 4.37 -10.31
N VAL A 108 -1.16 3.73 -11.03
CA VAL A 108 0.29 3.94 -10.89
C VAL A 108 0.94 4.10 -12.27
N HIS A 109 2.13 4.69 -12.31
CA HIS A 109 2.94 4.70 -13.52
C HIS A 109 3.29 3.27 -13.97
N CYS A 110 3.18 3.04 -15.26
CA CYS A 110 3.66 1.83 -15.90
C CYS A 110 5.16 1.72 -15.71
N THR A 111 5.61 0.62 -15.13
CA THR A 111 7.03 0.36 -14.84
C THR A 111 7.87 0.25 -16.10
N GLU A 112 7.27 -0.20 -17.21
CA GLU A 112 7.97 -0.47 -18.48
C GLU A 112 8.28 0.81 -19.26
N CYS A 113 7.44 1.84 -19.14
CA CYS A 113 7.66 3.13 -19.80
C CYS A 113 7.86 4.29 -18.83
N HIS A 114 7.95 4.02 -17.53
CA HIS A 114 8.13 5.03 -16.48
C HIS A 114 7.10 6.18 -16.56
N GLY A 115 5.85 5.89 -16.91
CA GLY A 115 4.80 6.91 -17.02
C GLY A 115 4.70 7.60 -18.39
N SER A 116 5.67 7.43 -19.30
CA SER A 116 5.70 8.19 -20.56
C SER A 116 4.62 7.76 -21.57
N GLY A 117 4.15 6.51 -21.46
CA GLY A 117 3.30 5.89 -22.47
C GLY A 117 4.05 5.42 -23.73
N THR A 118 5.36 5.62 -23.80
CA THR A 118 6.19 5.25 -24.96
C THR A 118 7.39 4.40 -24.55
N LEU A 119 7.79 3.46 -25.41
CA LEU A 119 9.03 2.69 -25.27
C LEU A 119 10.16 3.35 -26.08
N LEU A 120 11.32 2.70 -26.12
CA LEU A 120 12.42 3.11 -26.99
C LEU A 120 11.93 3.33 -28.43
N GLU A 121 12.53 4.31 -29.12
CA GLU A 121 12.16 4.71 -30.50
C GLU A 121 10.79 5.39 -30.66
N GLY A 122 10.10 5.71 -29.55
CA GLY A 122 8.84 6.45 -29.59
C GLY A 122 7.61 5.58 -29.84
N GLU A 123 7.78 4.25 -29.87
CA GLU A 123 6.68 3.32 -30.01
C GLU A 123 5.71 3.39 -28.82
N ARG A 124 4.42 3.18 -29.08
CA ARG A 124 3.40 3.11 -28.03
C ARG A 124 3.72 1.96 -27.08
N CYS A 125 3.76 2.24 -25.77
CA CYS A 125 4.05 1.21 -24.78
C CYS A 125 2.96 0.13 -24.77
N ARG A 126 3.34 -1.10 -25.12
CA ARG A 126 2.44 -2.26 -25.18
C ARG A 126 1.85 -2.67 -23.83
N PHE A 127 2.55 -2.37 -22.73
CA PHE A 127 2.17 -2.79 -21.38
C PHE A 127 1.12 -1.89 -20.74
N CYS A 128 1.08 -0.60 -21.09
CA CYS A 128 0.02 0.31 -20.64
C CYS A 128 -0.86 0.80 -21.79
N LYS A 129 -0.71 0.19 -22.97
CA LYS A 129 -1.38 0.60 -24.21
C LYS A 129 -1.24 2.11 -24.43
N GLY A 130 -0.06 2.66 -24.24
CA GLY A 130 0.21 4.09 -24.46
C GLY A 130 -0.31 5.06 -23.42
N ARG A 131 -0.98 4.60 -22.34
CA ARG A 131 -1.57 5.48 -21.34
C ARG A 131 -0.55 6.09 -20.37
N GLY A 132 0.64 5.50 -20.29
CA GLY A 132 1.64 5.82 -19.27
C GLY A 132 1.32 5.22 -17.90
N THR A 133 0.04 4.97 -17.58
CA THR A 133 -0.41 4.43 -16.30
C THR A 133 -1.10 3.07 -16.44
N VAL A 134 -1.15 2.33 -15.33
CA VAL A 134 -1.88 1.07 -15.19
C VAL A 134 -2.66 1.07 -13.87
N TRP A 135 -3.73 0.28 -13.82
CA TRP A 135 -4.46 0.03 -12.59
C TRP A 135 -3.84 -1.17 -11.87
N ILE A 136 -3.69 -1.05 -10.57
CA ILE A 136 -3.35 -2.16 -9.68
C ILE A 136 -4.60 -2.46 -8.87
N VAL A 137 -5.13 -3.66 -9.02
CA VAL A 137 -6.39 -4.08 -8.41
C VAL A 137 -6.09 -5.22 -7.45
N ALA A 138 -6.47 -5.06 -6.19
CA ALA A 138 -6.23 -6.03 -5.13
C ALA A 138 -7.57 -6.42 -4.47
N PRO A 139 -7.81 -7.71 -4.16
CA PRO A 139 -9.05 -8.16 -3.53
C PRO A 139 -9.15 -7.64 -2.10
N ARG A 140 -10.23 -6.96 -1.68
CA ARG A 140 -10.35 -6.62 -0.25
C ARG A 140 -10.41 -7.91 0.57
N ARG A 141 -9.77 -7.87 1.73
CA ARG A 141 -10.04 -8.83 2.79
C ARG A 141 -11.09 -8.20 3.69
N ASP A 142 -12.24 -8.86 3.78
CA ASP A 142 -13.15 -8.64 4.89
C ASP A 142 -12.35 -8.88 6.19
N SER A 143 -12.40 -7.88 7.06
CA SER A 143 -11.66 -7.85 8.32
C SER A 143 -12.33 -8.72 9.37
#